data_AF-X0W1D3-F1
#
_entry.id   AF-X0W1D3-F1
#
_cell.length_a   1.000
_cell.length_b   1.000
_cell.length_c   1.000
_cell.angle_alpha   90.00
_cell.angle_beta   90.00
_cell.angle_gamma   90.00
#
_symmetry.space_group_name_H-M   'P 1'
#
loop_
_entity.id
_entity.type
_entity.pdbx_description
1 polymer ?
#
loop_
_entity_poly.entity_id
_entity_poly.type
_entity_poly.pdbx_seq_one_letter_code
_entity_poly.pdbx_strand_id
1 'polypeptide(L)'
;HMKQVPISGDITITVPRKKGQPHREAILSIRYDSISLKPPIHRYKEKELKPVRVWAVWAHESSSPDGVESISWMLLTTVPVHSFEEALEKVQWYTCRWQIEIFFKILKSGCRIEEIQLETAERIKRCLVLYAIIAWRVLFLTMVSRNIPKMPCDVLLELEEWQALYCFTNQTKTLPSKVPTLMEATRMIAKLGGFLGRKHDGHPGPTVIWRGLQRLSDIASVWSLTRAP
;
A
#
# COMPACT_ATOMS: atom_id res chain seq x y z
N HIS A 1 -31.19 11.93 -1.37
CA HIS A 1 -30.23 12.90 -0.83
C HIS A 1 -29.07 13.16 -1.77
N MET A 2 -27.96 12.42 -1.73
CA MET A 2 -26.73 12.77 -2.48
C MET A 2 -26.89 12.97 -4.00
N LYS A 3 -27.83 12.27 -4.65
CA LYS A 3 -28.17 12.50 -6.07
C LYS A 3 -28.69 13.90 -6.39
N GLN A 4 -29.26 14.59 -5.40
CA GLN A 4 -29.83 15.94 -5.52
C GLN A 4 -28.83 17.03 -5.15
N VAL A 5 -27.77 16.71 -4.41
CA VAL A 5 -26.70 17.65 -4.04
C VAL A 5 -25.93 18.03 -5.31
N PRO A 6 -25.73 19.33 -5.64
CA PRO A 6 -24.99 19.72 -6.85
C PRO A 6 -23.61 19.09 -6.94
N ILE A 7 -23.14 18.84 -8.17
CA ILE A 7 -21.75 18.42 -8.41
C ILE A 7 -20.85 19.58 -8.01
N SER A 8 -19.87 19.30 -7.15
CA SER A 8 -18.91 20.30 -6.70
C SER A 8 -17.67 20.37 -7.61
N GLY A 9 -17.39 19.30 -8.34
CA GLY A 9 -16.24 19.20 -9.24
C GLY A 9 -15.99 17.75 -9.66
N ASP A 10 -15.03 17.57 -10.56
CA ASP A 10 -14.63 16.27 -11.08
C ASP A 10 -13.17 15.97 -10.75
N ILE A 11 -12.85 14.69 -10.62
CA ILE A 11 -11.48 14.19 -10.40
C ILE A 11 -11.18 13.08 -11.39
N THR A 12 -9.94 12.99 -11.85
CA THR A 12 -9.49 11.87 -12.69
C THR A 12 -8.70 10.88 -11.84
N ILE A 13 -9.10 9.61 -11.86
CA ILE A 13 -8.35 8.53 -11.21
C ILE A 13 -7.84 7.52 -12.23
N THR A 14 -6.68 6.95 -11.95
CA THR A 14 -6.10 5.87 -12.75
C THR A 14 -6.62 4.52 -12.25
N VAL A 15 -7.29 3.77 -13.12
CA VAL A 15 -7.73 2.40 -12.84
C VAL A 15 -6.69 1.43 -13.39
N PRO A 16 -5.98 0.68 -12.51
CA PRO A 16 -4.94 -0.23 -12.96
C PRO A 16 -5.53 -1.39 -13.74
N ARG A 17 -4.74 -1.94 -14.68
CA ARG A 17 -5.11 -3.13 -15.45
C ARG A 17 -5.47 -4.29 -14.52
N LYS A 18 -6.60 -4.96 -14.79
CA LYS A 18 -7.02 -6.21 -14.17
C LYS A 18 -7.24 -7.28 -15.24
N LYS A 19 -7.44 -8.54 -14.83
CA LYS A 19 -7.77 -9.62 -15.77
C LYS A 19 -9.08 -9.26 -16.48
N GLY A 20 -9.04 -9.11 -17.80
CA GLY A 20 -10.20 -8.72 -18.61
C GLY A 20 -10.54 -7.22 -18.63
N GLN A 21 -9.76 -6.36 -17.96
CA GLN A 21 -9.97 -4.91 -17.99
C GLN A 21 -8.64 -4.18 -18.25
N PRO A 22 -8.52 -3.42 -19.35
CA PRO A 22 -7.32 -2.65 -19.63
C PRO A 22 -7.13 -1.55 -18.59
N HIS A 23 -5.91 -1.03 -18.51
CA HIS A 23 -5.66 0.23 -17.82
C HIS A 23 -6.54 1.33 -18.43
N ARG A 24 -7.17 2.14 -17.60
CA ARG A 24 -8.00 3.27 -18.05
C ARG A 24 -7.99 4.40 -17.04
N GLU A 25 -8.34 5.59 -17.50
CA GLU A 25 -8.69 6.72 -16.64
C GLU A 25 -10.20 6.71 -16.39
N ALA A 26 -10.61 7.12 -15.21
CA ALA A 26 -12.01 7.29 -14.83
C ALA A 26 -12.21 8.70 -14.27
N ILE A 27 -13.19 9.42 -14.80
CA ILE A 27 -13.58 10.74 -14.29
C ILE A 27 -14.71 10.54 -13.29
N LEU A 28 -14.48 10.93 -12.04
CA LEU A 28 -15.45 10.83 -10.96
C LEU A 28 -15.98 12.22 -10.61
N SER A 29 -17.29 12.40 -10.68
CA SER A 29 -17.97 13.57 -10.16
C SER A 29 -18.12 13.46 -8.65
N ILE A 30 -17.81 14.55 -7.95
CA ILE A 30 -17.81 14.63 -6.49
C ILE A 30 -19.00 15.45 -6.01
N ARG A 31 -19.71 14.89 -5.03
CA ARG A 31 -20.77 15.56 -4.27
C ARG A 31 -20.50 15.35 -2.78
N TYR A 32 -20.73 16.36 -1.96
CA TYR A 32 -20.57 16.22 -0.51
C TYR A 32 -21.66 16.99 0.23
N ASP A 33 -22.10 16.47 1.37
CA ASP A 33 -23.07 17.14 2.23
C ASP A 33 -23.04 16.58 3.67
N SER A 34 -23.54 17.36 4.62
CA SER A 34 -23.81 16.87 5.97
C SER A 34 -25.16 16.17 6.00
N ILE A 35 -25.18 14.92 6.45
CA ILE A 35 -26.39 14.10 6.52
C ILE A 35 -26.67 13.63 7.94
N SER A 36 -27.93 13.32 8.22
CA SER A 36 -28.35 12.67 9.45
C SER A 36 -28.64 11.19 9.18
N LEU A 37 -27.78 10.31 9.69
CA LEU A 37 -27.99 8.87 9.65
C LEU A 37 -28.96 8.46 10.75
N LYS A 38 -30.09 7.89 10.34
CA LYS A 38 -31.11 7.36 11.25
C LYS A 38 -30.69 5.99 11.79
N PRO A 39 -31.14 5.62 13.00
CA PRO A 39 -30.98 4.26 13.51
C PRO A 39 -31.52 3.20 12.53
N PRO A 40 -30.98 1.96 12.56
CA PRO A 40 -31.50 0.88 11.73
C PRO A 40 -33.01 0.66 11.93
N ILE A 41 -33.72 0.32 10.85
CA ILE A 41 -35.19 0.19 10.84
C ILE A 41 -35.69 -0.85 11.85
N HIS A 42 -34.91 -1.87 12.19
CA HIS A 42 -35.32 -2.88 13.19
C HIS A 42 -35.11 -2.42 14.65
N ARG A 43 -34.38 -1.31 14.87
CA ARG A 43 -34.05 -0.77 16.19
C ARG A 43 -34.59 0.64 16.42
N TYR A 44 -35.36 1.20 15.49
CA TYR A 44 -35.88 2.58 15.59
C TYR A 44 -36.75 2.85 16.83
N LYS A 45 -37.32 1.80 17.45
CA LYS A 45 -38.13 1.89 18.68
C LYS A 45 -37.28 2.01 19.95
N GLU A 46 -35.99 1.71 19.88
CA GLU A 46 -35.07 1.89 21.00
C GLU A 46 -34.84 3.40 21.21
N LYS A 47 -35.47 3.96 22.25
CA LYS A 47 -35.47 5.41 22.53
C LYS A 47 -34.06 6.01 22.71
N GLU A 48 -33.06 5.19 23.00
CA GLU A 48 -31.68 5.63 23.22
C GLU A 48 -30.92 5.87 21.90
N LEU A 49 -31.35 5.25 20.80
CA LEU A 49 -30.68 5.42 19.51
C LEU A 49 -31.13 6.72 18.84
N LYS A 50 -30.26 7.72 18.87
CA LYS A 50 -30.49 9.03 18.24
C LYS A 50 -29.86 9.09 16.84
N PRO A 51 -30.46 9.85 15.90
CA PRO A 51 -29.81 10.10 14.62
C PRO A 51 -28.42 10.73 14.80
N VAL A 52 -27.45 10.26 14.03
CA VAL A 52 -26.06 10.74 14.09
C VAL A 52 -25.79 11.60 12.87
N ARG A 53 -25.28 12.82 13.10
CA ARG A 53 -24.81 13.68 12.00
C ARG A 53 -23.44 13.22 11.54
N VAL A 54 -23.29 13.00 10.24
CA VAL A 54 -22.02 12.66 9.58
C VAL A 54 -21.89 13.45 8.29
N TRP A 55 -20.73 13.41 7.67
CA TRP A 55 -20.49 13.91 6.34
C TRP A 55 -20.51 12.76 5.34
N ALA A 56 -21.13 12.98 4.19
CA ALA A 56 -21.14 12.06 3.07
C ALA A 56 -20.37 12.66 1.90
N VAL A 57 -19.47 11.88 1.30
CA VAL A 57 -18.81 12.20 0.04
C VAL A 57 -19.17 11.12 -0.95
N TRP A 58 -19.83 11.50 -2.04
CA TRP A 58 -20.17 10.59 -3.13
C TRP A 58 -19.29 10.90 -4.34
N ALA A 59 -18.37 9.97 -4.64
CA ALA A 59 -17.53 9.99 -5.84
C ALA A 59 -18.10 8.99 -6.84
N HIS A 60 -18.56 9.46 -7.99
CA HIS A 60 -19.26 8.62 -8.96
C HIS A 60 -18.76 8.84 -10.38
N GLU A 61 -18.45 7.75 -11.07
CA GLU A 61 -18.10 7.75 -12.48
C GLU A 61 -19.35 7.98 -13.34
N SER A 62 -19.47 9.18 -13.88
CA SER A 62 -20.64 9.62 -14.66
C SER A 62 -20.76 8.91 -16.00
N SER A 63 -19.64 8.48 -16.60
CA SER A 63 -19.60 7.77 -17.89
C SER A 63 -18.55 6.65 -17.87
N SER A 64 -18.97 5.43 -17.50
CA SER A 64 -18.10 4.26 -17.60
C SER A 64 -18.11 3.69 -19.02
N PRO A 65 -17.02 3.03 -19.47
CA PRO A 65 -17.00 2.34 -20.76
C PRO A 65 -18.04 1.21 -20.84
N ASP A 66 -18.49 0.88 -22.06
CA ASP A 66 -19.44 -0.20 -22.29
C ASP A 66 -18.97 -1.52 -21.67
N GLY A 67 -19.88 -2.17 -20.93
CA GLY A 67 -19.59 -3.43 -20.22
C GLY A 67 -18.71 -3.28 -18.97
N VAL A 68 -18.37 -2.05 -18.55
CA VAL A 68 -17.65 -1.78 -17.30
C VAL A 68 -18.58 -1.13 -16.29
N GLU A 69 -18.69 -1.76 -15.11
CA GLU A 69 -19.45 -1.19 -14.00
C GLU A 69 -18.85 0.15 -13.56
N SER A 70 -19.70 1.17 -13.44
CA SER A 70 -19.31 2.51 -13.01
C SER A 70 -18.77 2.52 -11.59
N ILE A 71 -17.65 3.20 -11.37
CA ILE A 71 -17.16 3.43 -10.01
C ILE A 71 -18.18 4.29 -9.25
N SER A 72 -18.56 3.85 -8.05
CA SER A 72 -19.47 4.60 -7.17
C SER A 72 -19.06 4.37 -5.72
N TRP A 73 -18.47 5.38 -5.10
CA TRP A 73 -18.02 5.35 -3.72
C TRP A 73 -18.85 6.32 -2.89
N MET A 74 -19.66 5.78 -1.99
CA MET A 74 -20.34 6.53 -0.94
C MET A 74 -19.52 6.44 0.34
N LEU A 75 -18.77 7.49 0.64
CA LEU A 75 -17.90 7.58 1.82
C LEU A 75 -18.63 8.33 2.93
N LEU A 76 -18.69 7.73 4.11
CA LEU A 76 -19.23 8.35 5.31
C LEU A 76 -18.08 8.66 6.26
N THR A 77 -18.03 9.88 6.77
CA THR A 77 -16.93 10.33 7.64
C THR A 77 -17.44 11.25 8.75
N THR A 78 -16.76 11.21 9.89
CA THR A 78 -16.96 12.14 11.01
C THR A 78 -16.12 13.40 10.85
N VAL A 79 -15.16 13.42 9.92
CA VAL A 79 -14.33 14.58 9.60
C VAL A 79 -15.13 15.57 8.74
N PRO A 80 -15.14 16.87 9.06
CA PRO A 80 -15.86 17.86 8.27
C PRO A 80 -15.45 17.93 6.79
N VAL A 81 -16.42 18.30 5.95
CA VAL A 81 -16.26 18.45 4.49
C VAL A 81 -17.03 19.69 4.02
N HIS A 82 -16.40 20.84 4.09
CA HIS A 82 -16.98 22.13 3.73
C HIS A 82 -16.65 22.57 2.29
N SER A 83 -15.60 22.02 1.70
CA SER A 83 -15.15 22.37 0.34
C SER A 83 -14.90 21.14 -0.54
N PHE A 84 -14.76 21.39 -1.85
CA PHE A 84 -14.36 20.38 -2.82
C PHE A 84 -13.00 19.77 -2.49
N GLU A 85 -12.05 20.59 -2.05
CA GLU A 85 -10.70 20.17 -1.67
C GLU A 85 -10.75 19.23 -0.46
N GLU A 86 -11.58 19.56 0.54
CA GLU A 86 -11.79 18.69 1.69
C GLU A 86 -12.46 17.37 1.31
N ALA A 87 -13.35 17.37 0.31
CA ALA A 87 -13.97 16.14 -0.20
C ALA A 87 -12.95 15.28 -0.96
N LEU A 88 -12.12 15.90 -1.79
CA LEU A 88 -11.05 15.25 -2.54
C LEU A 88 -10.05 14.58 -1.59
N GLU A 89 -9.65 15.25 -0.51
CA GLU A 89 -8.78 14.66 0.51
C GLU A 89 -9.35 13.33 1.04
N LYS A 90 -10.67 13.26 1.28
CA LYS A 90 -11.33 12.08 1.86
C LYS A 90 -11.36 10.94 0.85
N VAL A 91 -11.55 11.28 -0.43
CA VAL A 91 -11.41 10.31 -1.53
C VAL A 91 -9.97 9.81 -1.62
N GLN A 92 -8.97 10.68 -1.53
CA GLN A 92 -7.55 10.31 -1.53
C GLN A 92 -7.21 9.37 -0.36
N TRP A 93 -7.68 9.66 0.86
CA TRP A 93 -7.53 8.75 2.00
C TRP A 93 -8.16 7.39 1.73
N TYR A 94 -9.36 7.36 1.14
CA TYR A 94 -10.02 6.11 0.78
C TYR A 94 -9.22 5.30 -0.26
N THR A 95 -8.52 5.95 -1.19
CA THR A 95 -7.65 5.24 -2.14
C THR A 95 -6.48 4.51 -1.46
N CYS A 96 -6.04 4.98 -0.28
CA CYS A 96 -5.03 4.31 0.52
C CYS A 96 -5.54 3.02 1.19
N ARG A 97 -6.86 2.77 1.25
CA ARG A 97 -7.44 1.58 1.90
C ARG A 97 -6.84 0.28 1.39
N TRP A 98 -6.51 0.20 0.10
CA TRP A 98 -5.96 -1.01 -0.52
C TRP A 98 -4.61 -1.45 0.07
N GLN A 99 -3.88 -0.56 0.75
CA GLN A 99 -2.59 -0.90 1.38
C GLN A 99 -2.72 -2.04 2.40
N ILE A 100 -3.87 -2.15 3.11
CA ILE A 100 -4.10 -3.25 4.05
C ILE A 100 -4.21 -4.61 3.34
N GLU A 101 -4.74 -4.64 2.13
CA GLU A 101 -4.83 -5.87 1.33
C GLU A 101 -3.44 -6.31 0.86
N ILE A 102 -2.56 -5.35 0.56
CA ILE A 102 -1.15 -5.64 0.26
C ILE A 102 -0.43 -6.17 1.51
N PHE A 103 -0.67 -5.56 2.68
CA PHE A 103 -0.15 -6.06 3.95
C PHE A 103 -0.55 -7.53 4.18
N PHE A 104 -1.84 -7.87 4.06
CA PHE A 104 -2.30 -9.25 4.21
C PHE A 104 -1.75 -10.18 3.13
N LYS A 105 -1.56 -9.71 1.89
CA LYS A 105 -0.90 -10.50 0.85
C LYS A 105 0.55 -10.82 1.21
N ILE A 106 1.29 -9.88 1.78
CA ILE A 106 2.66 -10.13 2.25
C ILE A 106 2.62 -11.14 3.40
N LEU A 107 1.75 -10.93 4.38
CA LEU A 107 1.64 -11.80 5.55
C LEU A 107 1.22 -13.24 5.20
N LYS A 108 0.22 -13.41 4.33
CA LYS A 108 -0.32 -14.71 3.94
C LYS A 108 0.50 -15.40 2.86
N SER A 109 0.84 -14.72 1.77
CA SER A 109 1.52 -15.35 0.63
C SER A 109 3.04 -15.19 0.65
N GLY A 110 3.56 -14.13 1.26
CA GLY A 110 5.00 -13.90 1.40
C GLY A 110 5.57 -14.64 2.60
N CYS A 111 5.09 -14.28 3.80
CA CYS A 111 5.49 -14.89 5.06
C CYS A 111 4.87 -16.28 5.30
N ARG A 112 3.87 -16.68 4.49
CA ARG A 112 3.21 -18.00 4.56
C ARG A 112 2.70 -18.34 5.96
N ILE A 113 2.15 -17.35 6.66
CA ILE A 113 1.72 -17.53 8.05
C ILE A 113 0.68 -18.65 8.21
N GLU A 114 -0.14 -18.89 7.18
CA GLU A 114 -1.20 -19.92 7.19
C GLU A 114 -0.65 -21.34 7.00
N GLU A 115 0.62 -21.49 6.59
CA GLU A 115 1.30 -22.80 6.47
C GLU A 115 1.97 -23.24 7.78
N ILE A 116 2.11 -22.33 8.76
CA ILE A 116 2.84 -22.59 10.00
C ILE A 116 2.02 -23.51 10.93
N GLN A 117 2.60 -24.66 11.30
CA GLN A 117 1.96 -25.69 12.14
C GLN A 117 2.42 -25.63 13.60
N LEU A 118 2.18 -24.51 14.30
CA LEU A 118 2.45 -24.41 15.73
C LEU A 118 1.32 -25.05 16.54
N GLU A 119 1.69 -25.87 17.52
CA GLU A 119 0.77 -26.72 18.29
C GLU A 119 -0.31 -25.96 19.09
N THR A 120 -0.02 -24.74 19.56
CA THR A 120 -0.94 -24.00 20.44
C THR A 120 -1.30 -22.63 19.89
N ALA A 121 -2.53 -22.18 20.16
CA ALA A 121 -3.01 -20.86 19.75
C ALA A 121 -2.11 -19.72 20.27
N GLU A 122 -1.54 -19.87 21.47
CA GLU A 122 -0.64 -18.88 22.06
C GLU A 122 0.69 -18.77 21.28
N ARG A 123 1.25 -19.90 20.85
CA ARG A 123 2.45 -19.91 19.98
C ARG A 123 2.13 -19.28 18.62
N ILE A 124 0.96 -19.57 18.04
CA ILE A 124 0.49 -18.95 16.79
C ILE A 124 0.39 -17.42 16.93
N LYS A 125 -0.21 -16.92 18.02
CA LYS A 125 -0.33 -15.47 18.27
C LYS A 125 1.03 -14.77 18.30
N ARG A 126 2.01 -15.34 19.02
CA ARG A 126 3.38 -14.77 19.10
C ARG A 126 4.06 -14.76 17.73
N CYS A 127 3.93 -15.86 16.98
CA CYS A 127 4.46 -15.97 15.64
C CYS A 127 3.83 -14.94 14.69
N LEU A 128 2.50 -14.78 14.75
CA LEU A 128 1.76 -13.80 13.96
C LEU A 128 2.25 -12.37 14.20
N VAL A 129 2.54 -12.00 15.45
CA VAL A 129 3.06 -10.66 15.79
C VAL A 129 4.42 -10.42 15.13
N LEU A 130 5.33 -11.38 15.19
CA LEU A 130 6.65 -11.26 14.56
C LEU A 130 6.54 -11.10 13.03
N TYR A 131 5.73 -11.93 12.39
CA TYR A 131 5.51 -11.84 10.95
C TYR A 131 4.73 -10.59 10.53
N ALA A 132 3.85 -10.04 11.38
CA ALA A 132 3.19 -8.77 11.13
C ALA A 132 4.21 -7.62 11.04
N ILE A 133 5.23 -7.60 11.91
CA ILE A 133 6.31 -6.61 11.85
C ILE A 133 7.13 -6.77 10.56
N ILE A 134 7.47 -8.01 10.18
CA ILE A 134 8.18 -8.30 8.93
C ILE A 134 7.35 -7.85 7.71
N ALA A 135 6.07 -8.20 7.68
CA ALA A 135 5.16 -7.84 6.59
C ALA A 135 5.01 -6.31 6.46
N TRP A 136 4.93 -5.60 7.59
CA TRP A 136 4.95 -4.15 7.63
C TRP A 136 6.26 -3.59 7.07
N ARG A 137 7.43 -4.10 7.47
CA ARG A 137 8.73 -3.63 6.96
C ARG A 137 8.85 -3.79 5.45
N VAL A 138 8.41 -4.92 4.90
CA VAL A 138 8.35 -5.16 3.45
C VAL A 138 7.44 -4.15 2.75
N LEU A 139 6.23 -3.93 3.29
CA LEU A 139 5.28 -2.96 2.74
C LEU A 139 5.85 -1.54 2.79
N PHE A 140 6.43 -1.16 3.92
CA PHE A 140 7.03 0.14 4.16
C PHE A 140 8.15 0.42 3.16
N LEU A 141 9.14 -0.48 3.02
CA LEU A 141 10.20 -0.33 2.02
C LEU A 141 9.66 -0.22 0.59
N THR A 142 8.65 -1.02 0.26
CA THR A 142 8.00 -1.00 -1.07
C THR A 142 7.34 0.35 -1.36
N MET A 143 6.74 0.99 -0.36
CA MET A 143 6.01 2.25 -0.51
C MET A 143 6.92 3.48 -0.37
N VAL A 144 7.79 3.51 0.63
CA VAL A 144 8.65 4.67 0.94
C VAL A 144 9.61 4.96 -0.20
N SER A 145 10.21 3.93 -0.79
CA SER A 145 11.09 4.11 -1.94
C SER A 145 10.41 4.80 -3.13
N ARG A 146 9.09 4.66 -3.29
CA ARG A 146 8.33 5.33 -4.35
C ARG A 146 8.02 6.80 -4.01
N ASN A 147 7.76 7.08 -2.74
CA ASN A 147 7.39 8.42 -2.27
C ASN A 147 8.62 9.33 -2.13
N ILE A 148 9.73 8.81 -1.62
CA ILE A 148 10.97 9.56 -1.38
C ILE A 148 12.18 8.85 -1.99
N PRO A 149 12.21 8.70 -3.33
CA PRO A 149 13.14 7.82 -4.04
C PRO A 149 14.61 8.22 -3.91
N LYS A 150 14.90 9.50 -3.65
CA LYS A 150 16.25 10.07 -3.60
C LYS A 150 16.89 10.01 -2.20
N MET A 151 16.14 9.61 -1.17
CA MET A 151 16.69 9.51 0.18
C MET A 151 17.78 8.43 0.22
N PRO A 152 18.88 8.61 0.97
CA PRO A 152 19.90 7.58 1.17
C PRO A 152 19.30 6.27 1.70
N CYS A 153 19.80 5.11 1.27
CA CYS A 153 19.22 3.83 1.68
C CYS A 153 19.60 3.38 3.10
N ASP A 154 20.66 3.95 3.67
CA ASP A 154 21.14 3.72 5.03
C ASP A 154 20.17 4.21 6.13
N VAL A 155 19.13 4.95 5.75
CA VAL A 155 18.00 5.26 6.65
C VAL A 155 17.13 4.05 6.96
N LEU A 156 17.15 3.00 6.12
CA LEU A 156 16.35 1.77 6.27
C LEU A 156 17.16 0.47 6.27
N LEU A 157 18.37 0.51 5.71
CA LEU A 157 19.27 -0.63 5.60
C LEU A 157 20.48 -0.38 6.49
N GLU A 158 20.84 -1.38 7.29
CA GLU A 158 22.06 -1.33 8.09
C GLU A 158 23.30 -1.22 7.19
N LEU A 159 24.42 -0.80 7.78
CA LEU A 159 25.68 -0.57 7.06
C LEU A 159 26.09 -1.79 6.23
N GLU A 160 26.03 -2.97 6.83
CA GLU A 160 26.38 -4.24 6.20
C GLU A 160 25.36 -4.62 5.13
N GLU A 161 24.07 -4.37 5.36
CA GLU A 161 23.01 -4.69 4.41
C GLU A 161 23.20 -3.94 3.08
N TRP A 162 23.33 -2.62 3.11
CA TRP A 162 23.41 -1.87 1.85
C TRP A 162 24.75 -2.05 1.14
N GLN A 163 25.84 -2.22 1.88
CA GLN A 163 27.16 -2.47 1.31
C GLN A 163 27.23 -3.84 0.64
N ALA A 164 26.76 -4.88 1.33
CA ALA A 164 26.68 -6.22 0.77
C ALA A 164 25.75 -6.26 -0.46
N LEU A 165 24.59 -5.60 -0.37
CA LEU A 165 23.64 -5.46 -1.48
C LEU A 165 24.30 -4.85 -2.71
N TYR A 166 25.02 -3.73 -2.55
CA TYR A 166 25.67 -3.03 -3.65
C TYR A 166 26.76 -3.90 -4.30
N CYS A 167 27.70 -4.41 -3.50
CA CYS A 167 28.82 -5.22 -3.97
C CYS A 167 28.35 -6.49 -4.66
N PHE A 168 27.38 -7.19 -4.07
CA PHE A 168 26.82 -8.41 -4.63
C PHE A 168 26.07 -8.14 -5.95
N THR A 169 25.23 -7.11 -6.00
CA THR A 169 24.42 -6.82 -7.19
C THR A 169 25.28 -6.32 -8.35
N ASN A 170 26.32 -5.55 -8.06
CA ASN A 170 27.20 -4.96 -9.07
C ASN A 170 28.46 -5.80 -9.35
N GLN A 171 28.59 -6.97 -8.71
CA GLN A 171 29.73 -7.88 -8.87
C GLN A 171 31.09 -7.18 -8.67
N THR A 172 31.19 -6.39 -7.60
CA THR A 172 32.38 -5.61 -7.28
C THR A 172 32.74 -5.72 -5.80
N LYS A 173 34.02 -5.50 -5.48
CA LYS A 173 34.53 -5.36 -4.10
C LYS A 173 34.59 -3.90 -3.65
N THR A 174 34.48 -2.95 -4.56
CA THR A 174 34.61 -1.52 -4.28
C THR A 174 33.26 -0.90 -3.97
N LEU A 175 33.16 -0.26 -2.81
CA LEU A 175 32.00 0.53 -2.44
C LEU A 175 31.91 1.84 -3.23
N PRO A 176 30.69 2.35 -3.48
CA PRO A 176 30.52 3.65 -4.12
C PRO A 176 30.96 4.76 -3.17
N SER A 177 31.36 5.91 -3.72
CA SER A 177 31.70 7.09 -2.92
C SER A 177 30.49 7.75 -2.25
N LYS A 178 29.28 7.47 -2.74
CA LYS A 178 28.01 7.95 -2.17
C LYS A 178 27.09 6.76 -1.88
N VAL A 179 26.40 6.83 -0.75
CA VAL A 179 25.37 5.84 -0.39
C VAL A 179 24.30 5.81 -1.47
N PRO A 180 23.90 4.62 -1.96
CA PRO A 180 22.81 4.49 -2.93
C PRO A 180 21.51 5.08 -2.39
N THR A 181 20.66 5.53 -3.31
CA THR A 181 19.32 5.99 -2.95
C THR A 181 18.38 4.83 -2.61
N LEU A 182 17.28 5.12 -1.91
CA LEU A 182 16.25 4.13 -1.58
C LEU A 182 15.69 3.44 -2.82
N MET A 183 15.47 4.17 -3.92
CA MET A 183 14.98 3.56 -5.16
C MET A 183 16.02 2.64 -5.80
N GLU A 184 17.30 3.00 -5.78
CA GLU A 184 18.38 2.14 -6.27
C GLU A 184 18.49 0.87 -5.42
N ALA A 185 18.55 0.99 -4.10
CA ALA A 185 18.58 -0.14 -3.17
C ALA A 185 17.34 -1.04 -3.32
N THR A 186 16.14 -0.46 -3.40
CA THR A 186 14.89 -1.20 -3.60
C THR A 186 14.91 -1.99 -4.92
N ARG A 187 15.45 -1.41 -5.99
CA ARG A 187 15.60 -2.12 -7.27
C ARG A 187 16.64 -3.24 -7.20
N MET A 188 17.75 -3.04 -6.49
CA MET A 188 18.74 -4.09 -6.26
C MET A 188 18.13 -5.26 -5.46
N ILE A 189 17.43 -4.96 -4.36
CA ILE A 189 16.69 -5.96 -3.57
C ILE A 189 15.68 -6.70 -4.45
N ALA A 190 14.88 -5.96 -5.24
CA ALA A 190 13.91 -6.58 -6.12
C ALA A 190 14.56 -7.52 -7.15
N LYS A 191 15.73 -7.15 -7.72
CA LYS A 191 16.49 -8.00 -8.64
C LYS A 191 16.91 -9.31 -7.97
N LEU A 192 17.37 -9.27 -6.71
CA LEU A 192 17.63 -10.50 -5.94
C LEU A 192 16.36 -11.37 -5.85
N GLY A 193 15.19 -10.76 -5.71
CA GLY A 193 13.89 -11.44 -5.69
C GLY A 193 13.30 -11.82 -7.04
N GLY A 194 14.02 -11.62 -8.15
CA GLY A 194 13.61 -12.01 -9.50
C GLY A 194 12.95 -10.90 -10.34
N PHE A 195 13.05 -9.64 -9.93
CA PHE A 195 12.61 -8.50 -10.75
C PHE A 195 13.59 -8.24 -11.90
N LEU A 196 13.11 -8.27 -13.14
CA LEU A 196 13.95 -8.09 -14.33
C LEU A 196 14.36 -6.63 -14.53
N GLY A 197 13.47 -5.67 -14.22
CA GLY A 197 13.76 -4.24 -14.31
C GLY A 197 13.88 -3.71 -15.73
N ARG A 198 13.04 -4.22 -16.65
CA ARG A 198 12.95 -3.72 -18.03
C ARG A 198 12.32 -2.31 -18.06
N LYS A 199 12.52 -1.59 -19.16
CA LYS A 199 12.09 -0.18 -19.34
C LYS A 199 10.61 0.09 -18.98
N HIS A 200 9.74 -0.91 -19.15
CA HIS A 200 8.29 -0.78 -18.93
C HIS A 200 7.75 -1.66 -17.79
N ASP A 201 8.61 -2.29 -16.98
CA ASP A 201 8.18 -3.13 -15.85
C ASP A 201 7.59 -2.32 -14.68
N GLY A 202 7.80 -1.00 -14.66
CA GLY A 202 7.33 -0.12 -13.60
C GLY A 202 8.10 -0.29 -12.29
N HIS A 203 7.40 -0.16 -11.17
CA HIS A 203 7.98 -0.31 -9.83
C HIS A 203 7.92 -1.76 -9.33
N PRO A 204 8.94 -2.23 -8.60
CA PRO A 204 8.91 -3.57 -8.03
C PRO A 204 7.75 -3.74 -7.05
N GLY A 205 7.08 -4.88 -7.14
CA GLY A 205 5.98 -5.25 -6.25
C GLY A 205 6.47 -5.89 -4.94
N PRO A 206 5.61 -6.00 -3.93
CA PRO A 206 5.97 -6.54 -2.61
C PRO A 206 6.51 -7.98 -2.68
N THR A 207 6.07 -8.77 -3.66
CA THR A 207 6.51 -10.17 -3.84
C THR A 207 8.01 -10.29 -4.13
N VAL A 208 8.54 -9.47 -5.03
CA VAL A 208 9.98 -9.48 -5.33
C VAL A 208 10.79 -8.81 -4.22
N ILE A 209 10.19 -7.87 -3.48
CA ILE A 209 10.84 -7.24 -2.34
C ILE A 209 11.07 -8.23 -1.19
N TRP A 210 10.05 -8.99 -0.74
CA TRP A 210 10.28 -9.93 0.36
C TRP A 210 11.26 -11.04 -0.01
N ARG A 211 11.20 -11.56 -1.25
CA ARG A 211 12.17 -12.57 -1.74
C ARG A 211 13.58 -12.00 -1.74
N GLY A 212 13.72 -10.75 -2.19
CA GLY A 212 14.99 -10.04 -2.20
C GLY A 212 15.56 -9.83 -0.81
N LEU A 213 14.73 -9.43 0.16
CA LEU A 213 15.14 -9.22 1.55
C LEU A 213 15.60 -10.52 2.21
N GLN A 214 14.92 -11.64 1.96
CA GLN A 214 15.37 -12.94 2.45
C GLN A 214 16.77 -13.28 1.92
N ARG A 215 17.01 -13.11 0.61
CA ARG A 215 18.33 -13.33 0.03
C ARG A 215 19.38 -12.35 0.55
N LEU A 216 19.00 -11.09 0.76
CA LEU A 216 19.90 -10.07 1.29
C LEU A 216 20.36 -10.42 2.71
N SER A 217 19.49 -10.98 3.55
CA SER A 217 19.86 -11.41 4.91
C SER A 217 21.05 -12.38 4.91
N ASP A 218 21.03 -13.37 4.03
CA ASP A 218 22.13 -14.34 3.91
C ASP A 218 23.41 -13.69 3.39
N ILE A 219 23.27 -12.83 2.36
CA ILE A 219 24.39 -12.11 1.75
C ILE A 219 25.07 -11.16 2.75
N ALA A 220 24.26 -10.39 3.50
CA ALA A 220 24.74 -9.48 4.53
C ALA A 220 25.43 -10.23 5.66
N SER A 221 24.89 -11.38 6.07
CA SER A 221 25.51 -12.24 7.09
C SER A 221 26.90 -12.71 6.67
N VAL A 222 27.08 -13.17 5.42
CA VAL A 222 28.39 -13.54 4.88
C VAL A 222 29.32 -12.34 4.74
N TRP A 223 28.79 -11.18 4.33
CA TRP A 223 29.56 -9.93 4.24
C TRP A 223 30.14 -9.51 5.59
N SER A 224 29.34 -9.56 6.66
CA SER A 224 29.80 -9.27 8.02
C SER A 224 30.89 -10.22 8.51
N LEU A 225 30.81 -11.51 8.15
CA LEU A 225 31.81 -12.52 8.54
C LEU A 225 33.14 -12.38 7.78
N THR A 226 33.11 -11.87 6.55
CA THR A 226 34.29 -11.83 5.66
C THR A 226 35.02 -10.50 5.67
N ARG A 227 34.44 -9.46 6.27
CA ARG A 227 35.15 -8.21 6.53
C ARG A 227 35.99 -8.34 7.79
N ALA A 228 37.25 -7.91 7.68
CA ALA A 228 38.08 -7.65 8.85
C ALA A 228 37.40 -6.55 9.70
N PRO A 229 37.54 -6.63 11.04
CA PRO A 229 36.97 -5.64 11.97
C PRO A 229 37.45 -4.22 11.68
#